data_AF-A0A838JBW3-F1
#
_entry.id   AF-A0A838JBW3-F1
#
_cell.length_a   1.000
_cell.length_b   1.000
_cell.length_c   1.000
_cell.angle_alpha   90.00
_cell.angle_beta   90.00
_cell.angle_gamma   90.00
#
_symmetry.space_group_name_H-M   'P 1'
#
loop_
_entity.id
_entity.type
_entity.pdbx_description
1 polymer ?
#
loop_
_entity_poly.entity_id
_entity_poly.type
_entity_poly.pdbx_seq_one_letter_code
_entity_poly.pdbx_strand_id
1 'polypeptide(L)'
;MGTLDNLNNIMVQLQQHAATVGITLGGLMIGIYAMMIMLSHDTSVKGNTNRWENLQKVLICAGIIAGTGAFMQLSQGLGHML
;
A
#
# COMPACT_ATOMS: atom_id res chain seq x y z
N MET A 1 -29.85 -22.30 -6.53
CA MET A 1 -28.71 -21.92 -5.67
C MET A 1 -27.44 -22.01 -6.51
N GLY A 2 -27.18 -21.02 -7.37
CA GLY A 2 -26.03 -21.07 -8.29
C GLY A 2 -25.63 -19.68 -8.76
N THR A 3 -26.61 -18.82 -9.03
CA THR A 3 -26.36 -17.43 -9.41
C THR A 3 -25.88 -16.57 -8.23
N LEU A 4 -26.44 -16.77 -7.02
CA LEU A 4 -26.03 -16.03 -5.83
C LEU A 4 -24.59 -16.38 -5.40
N ASP A 5 -24.23 -17.67 -5.44
CA ASP A 5 -22.88 -18.11 -5.08
C ASP A 5 -21.83 -17.65 -6.10
N ASN A 6 -22.17 -17.66 -7.39
CA ASN A 6 -21.30 -17.09 -8.42
C ASN A 6 -21.11 -15.58 -8.25
N LEU A 7 -22.18 -14.83 -7.94
CA LEU A 7 -22.07 -13.40 -7.68
C LEU A 7 -21.23 -13.12 -6.43
N ASN A 8 -21.38 -13.93 -5.38
CA ASN A 8 -20.56 -13.81 -4.18
C ASN A 8 -19.08 -14.05 -4.47
N ASN A 9 -18.76 -15.11 -5.23
CA ASN A 9 -17.38 -15.41 -5.65
C ASN A 9 -16.77 -14.30 -6.51
N ILE A 10 -17.53 -13.75 -7.46
CA ILE A 10 -17.07 -12.60 -8.28
C ILE A 10 -16.79 -11.40 -7.38
N MET A 11 -17.65 -11.12 -6.40
CA MET A 11 -17.48 -9.99 -5.48
C MET A 11 -16.22 -10.14 -4.62
N VAL A 12 -15.95 -11.35 -4.10
CA VAL A 12 -14.73 -11.67 -3.34
C VAL A 12 -13.47 -11.50 -4.20
N GLN A 13 -13.48 -11.99 -5.45
CA GLN A 13 -12.36 -11.83 -6.37
C GLN A 13 -12.12 -10.36 -6.72
N LEU A 14 -13.19 -9.58 -6.95
CA LEU A 14 -13.10 -8.15 -7.22
C LEU A 14 -12.51 -7.38 -6.04
N GLN A 15 -12.89 -7.73 -4.80
CA GLN A 15 -12.34 -7.13 -3.60
C GLN A 15 -10.83 -7.41 -3.45
N GLN A 16 -10.39 -8.65 -3.73
CA GLN A 16 -8.97 -8.98 -3.73
C GLN A 16 -8.17 -8.22 -4.79
N HIS A 17 -8.72 -8.09 -6.01
CA HIS A 17 -8.08 -7.30 -7.06
C HIS A 17 -8.04 -5.81 -6.71
N ALA A 18 -9.14 -5.24 -6.23
CA ALA A 18 -9.20 -3.84 -5.80
C ALA A 18 -8.18 -3.55 -4.69
N ALA A 19 -8.05 -4.44 -3.70
CA ALA A 19 -7.07 -4.32 -2.63
C ALA A 19 -5.63 -4.38 -3.17
N THR A 20 -5.34 -5.30 -4.09
CA THR A 20 -4.01 -5.44 -4.71
C THR A 20 -3.63 -4.20 -5.52
N VAL A 21 -4.56 -3.68 -6.33
CA VAL A 21 -4.36 -2.46 -7.12
C VAL A 21 -4.19 -1.25 -6.19
N GLY A 22 -5.00 -1.13 -5.14
CA GLY A 22 -4.92 -0.06 -4.15
C GLY A 22 -3.58 -0.04 -3.40
N ILE A 23 -3.09 -1.20 -2.97
CA ILE A 23 -1.76 -1.35 -2.35
C ILE A 23 -0.65 -0.94 -3.30
N THR A 24 -0.74 -1.36 -4.57
CA THR A 24 0.26 -1.04 -5.60
C THR A 24 0.32 0.46 -5.88
N LEU A 25 -0.84 1.11 -6.06
CA LEU A 25 -0.93 2.57 -6.26
C LEU A 25 -0.45 3.34 -5.02
N GLY A 26 -0.81 2.87 -3.82
CA GLY A 26 -0.33 3.44 -2.57
C GLY A 26 1.19 3.36 -2.42
N GLY A 27 1.80 2.23 -2.78
CA GLY A 27 3.25 2.07 -2.80
C GLY A 27 3.94 3.01 -3.80
N LEU A 28 3.35 3.19 -4.98
CA LEU A 28 3.87 4.10 -6.02
C LEU A 28 3.84 5.56 -5.55
N MET A 29 2.76 5.98 -4.89
CA MET A 29 2.62 7.33 -4.31
C MET A 29 3.69 7.60 -3.24
N ILE A 30 3.96 6.62 -2.38
CA ILE A 30 5.02 6.71 -1.36
C ILE A 30 6.39 6.87 -2.02
N GLY A 31 6.69 6.09 -3.06
CA GLY A 31 7.93 6.20 -3.82
C GLY A 31 8.13 7.59 -4.44
N ILE A 32 7.07 8.16 -5.03
CA ILE A 32 7.09 9.52 -5.59
C ILE A 32 7.36 10.57 -4.50
N TYR A 33 6.68 10.47 -3.36
CA TYR A 33 6.91 11.39 -2.23
C TYR A 33 8.34 11.28 -1.68
N ALA A 34 8.88 10.08 -1.56
CA ALA A 34 10.26 9.87 -1.10
C ALA A 34 11.28 10.51 -2.06
N MET A 35 11.10 10.33 -3.37
CA MET A 35 11.95 10.97 -4.39
C MET A 35 11.85 12.50 -4.35
N MET A 36 10.65 13.04 -4.16
CA MET A 36 10.43 14.49 -4.03
C MET A 36 11.16 15.06 -2.80
N ILE A 37 11.13 14.35 -1.67
CA ILE A 37 11.88 14.74 -0.47
C ILE A 37 13.38 14.65 -0.73
N MET A 38 13.90 13.64 -1.45
CA MET A 38 15.32 13.49 -1.75
C MET A 38 15.85 14.59 -2.68
N LEU A 39 15.09 14.94 -3.72
CA LEU A 39 15.46 15.94 -4.73
C LEU A 39 15.22 17.39 -4.28
N SER A 40 14.61 17.61 -3.12
CA SER A 40 14.49 18.94 -2.54
C SER A 40 15.89 19.50 -2.20
N HIS A 41 16.23 20.66 -2.77
CA HIS A 41 17.51 21.34 -2.56
C HIS A 41 17.47 22.38 -1.43
N ASP A 42 16.39 22.40 -0.64
CA ASP A 42 16.28 23.30 0.51
C ASP A 42 17.17 22.80 1.66
N THR A 43 18.32 23.45 1.86
CA THR A 43 19.32 23.17 2.91
C THR A 43 19.10 24.01 4.17
N SER A 44 17.99 24.74 4.28
CA SER A 44 17.67 25.48 5.51
C SER A 44 17.35 24.52 6.65
N VAL A 45 17.65 24.90 7.91
CA VAL A 45 17.32 24.11 9.11
C VAL A 45 15.82 23.78 9.17
N LYS A 46 14.97 24.73 8.73
CA LYS A 46 13.52 24.57 8.67
C LYS A 46 13.08 23.60 7.57
N GLY A 47 13.74 23.65 6.40
CA GLY A 47 13.56 22.67 5.33
C GLY A 47 13.95 21.26 5.77
N ASN A 48 15.03 21.10 6.54
CA ASN A 48 15.49 19.80 7.01
C ASN A 48 14.54 19.17 8.04
N THR A 49 14.01 19.95 8.99
CA THR A 49 12.99 19.48 9.95
C THR A 49 11.71 19.03 9.25
N ASN A 50 11.21 19.82 8.29
CA ASN A 50 10.03 19.47 7.51
C ASN A 50 10.25 18.22 6.65
N ARG A 51 11.45 18.02 6.09
CA ARG A 51 11.79 16.80 5.36
C ARG A 51 11.69 15.59 6.27
N TRP A 52 12.20 15.67 7.50
CA TRP A 52 12.20 14.54 8.43
C TRP A 52 10.81 14.17 8.94
N GLU A 53 9.96 15.16 9.24
CA GLU A 53 8.55 14.92 9.58
C GLU A 53 7.78 14.26 8.41
N ASN A 54 8.02 14.72 7.18
CA ASN A 54 7.39 14.13 6.01
C ASN A 54 7.93 12.71 5.72
N LEU A 55 9.21 12.47 5.95
CA LEU A 55 9.82 11.15 5.79
C LEU A 55 9.26 10.15 6.81
N GLN A 56 9.02 10.57 8.06
CA GLN A 56 8.37 9.75 9.08
C GLN A 56 6.94 9.35 8.67
N LYS A 57 6.15 10.29 8.15
CA LYS A 57 4.79 10.00 7.64
C LYS A 57 4.84 8.97 6.50
N VAL A 58 5.76 9.16 5.55
CA VAL A 58 5.97 8.26 4.42
C VAL A 58 6.40 6.86 4.89
N LEU A 59 7.29 6.77 5.88
CA LEU A 59 7.75 5.50 6.47
C LEU A 59 6.62 4.74 7.19
N ILE A 60 5.78 5.45 7.96
CA ILE A 60 4.63 4.83 8.63
C ILE A 60 3.63 4.30 7.59
N CYS A 61 3.32 5.08 6.57
CA CYS A 61 2.46 4.64 5.46
C CYS A 61 3.07 3.43 4.72
N ALA A 62 4.38 3.44 4.47
CA ALA A 62 5.07 2.33 3.84
C ALA A 62 5.01 1.06 4.69
N GLY A 63 5.20 1.18 6.02
CA GLY A 63 5.09 0.07 6.95
C GLY A 63 3.70 -0.55 7.00
N ILE A 64 2.64 0.28 6.99
CA ILE A 64 1.25 -0.20 6.95
C ILE A 64 1.00 -0.95 5.63
N ILE A 65 1.36 -0.35 4.49
CA ILE A 65 1.13 -0.98 3.17
C ILE A 65 1.94 -2.27 3.01
N ALA A 66 3.20 -2.29 3.46
CA ALA A 66 4.03 -3.50 3.46
C ALA A 66 3.45 -4.58 4.38
N GLY A 67 2.96 -4.20 5.57
CA GLY A 67 2.29 -5.11 6.49
C GLY A 67 0.99 -5.68 5.92
N THR A 68 0.16 -4.85 5.30
CA THR A 68 -1.06 -5.29 4.62
C THR A 68 -0.75 -6.19 3.42
N GLY A 69 0.28 -5.86 2.63
CA GLY A 69 0.72 -6.68 1.51
C GLY A 69 1.22 -8.05 1.94
N ALA A 70 2.07 -8.12 2.97
CA ALA A 70 2.56 -9.37 3.54
C ALA A 70 1.42 -10.22 4.14
N PHE A 71 0.47 -9.59 4.82
CA PHE A 71 -0.72 -10.27 5.35
C PHE A 71 -1.62 -10.81 4.25
N MET A 72 -1.86 -10.03 3.18
CA MET A 72 -2.62 -10.50 2.03
C MET A 72 -1.93 -11.66 1.31
N GLN A 73 -0.60 -11.63 1.20
CA GLN A 73 0.17 -12.71 0.59
C GLN A 73 0.11 -13.99 1.42
N LEU A 74 0.18 -13.86 2.75
CA LEU A 74 -0.04 -14.97 3.69
C LEU A 74 -1.46 -15.54 3.59
N SER A 75 -2.47 -14.67 3.52
CA SER A 75 -3.88 -15.04 3.37
C SER A 75 -4.15 -15.75 2.03
N GLN A 76 -3.54 -15.30 0.93
CA GLN A 76 -3.62 -15.95 -0.37
C GLN A 76 -2.90 -17.31 -0.38
N GLY A 77 -1.76 -17.41 0.31
CA GLY A 77 -1.03 -18.66 0.48
C GLY A 77 -1.81 -19.70 1.30
N LEU A 78 -2.45 -19.29 2.40
CA LEU A 78 -3.33 -20.17 3.18
C LEU A 78 -4.60 -20.56 2.41
N GLY A 79 -5.18 -19.64 1.65
CA GLY A 79 -6.38 -19.89 0.85
C GLY A 79 -6.16 -20.86 -0.34
N HIS A 80 -4.91 -21.12 -0.73
CA HIS A 80 -4.55 -22.13 -1.73
C HIS A 80 -4.22 -23.51 -1.11
N MET A 81 -4.05 -23.58 0.22
CA MET A 81 -3.75 -24.82 0.94
C MET A 81 -5.00 -25.53 1.49
N LEU A 82 -6.15 -24.84 1.57
CA LEU A 82 -7.47 -25.39 1.85
C LEU A 82 -8.21 -25.68 0.54
#